data_AF-A0A9N8EYB7-F1
#
_entry.id   AF-A0A9N8EYB7-F1
#
_cell.length_a   1.000
_cell.length_b   1.000
_cell.length_c   1.000
_cell.angle_alpha   90.00
_cell.angle_beta   90.00
_cell.angle_gamma   90.00
#
_symmetry.space_group_name_H-M   'P 1'
#
loop_
_entity.id
_entity.type
_entity.pdbx_description
1 polymer ?
#
loop_
_entity_poly.entity_id
_entity_poly.type
_entity_poly.pdbx_seq_one_letter_code
_entity_poly.pdbx_strand_id
1 'polypeptide(L)'
;MTTIKYDPTQDFIHSTLTSITGRPTRTGIKRLEKENKDNARQIHSLRGNGNEGHLRLCYTLDRFNARPAVAGTPWVDPVHPGTRPDVPDGATGPQITRMVSAHKYDLTEFQLFQSTEKALLRK
;
A
#
# COMPACT_ATOMS: atom_id res chain seq x y z
N MET A 1 -5.38 23.88 6.54
CA MET A 1 -4.72 22.63 6.98
C MET A 1 -3.95 22.08 5.80
N THR A 2 -2.62 22.18 5.84
CA THR A 2 -1.75 21.72 4.77
C THR A 2 -1.72 20.19 4.80
N THR A 3 -2.33 19.53 3.81
CA THR A 3 -2.21 18.07 3.68
C THR A 3 -0.75 17.77 3.34
N ILE A 4 0.04 17.40 4.34
CA ILE A 4 1.37 16.82 4.12
C ILE A 4 1.09 15.51 3.37
N LYS A 5 1.37 15.49 2.07
CA LYS A 5 1.35 14.24 1.30
C LYS A 5 2.47 13.37 1.84
N TYR A 6 2.12 12.24 2.42
CA TYR A 6 3.09 11.24 2.87
C TYR A 6 3.92 10.77 1.67
N ASP A 7 5.25 10.80 1.82
CA ASP A 7 6.22 10.29 0.83
C ASP A 7 6.83 8.98 1.37
N PRO A 8 6.39 7.81 0.85
CA PRO A 8 6.90 6.51 1.30
C PRO A 8 8.39 6.32 1.09
N THR A 9 9.04 7.07 0.20
CA THR A 9 10.46 6.88 -0.10
C THR A 9 11.37 7.25 1.07
N GLN A 10 10.88 8.03 2.04
CA GLN A 10 11.62 8.38 3.25
C GLN A 10 11.73 7.20 4.22
N ASP A 11 10.81 6.25 4.16
CA ASP A 11 10.75 5.09 5.06
C ASP A 11 11.33 3.81 4.43
N PHE A 12 11.88 3.90 3.21
CA PHE A 12 12.48 2.75 2.53
C PHE A 12 13.79 2.32 3.20
N ILE A 13 13.91 1.02 3.49
CA ILE A 13 15.15 0.42 3.98
C ILE A 13 16.25 0.55 2.92
N HIS A 14 15.90 0.37 1.65
CA HIS A 14 16.80 0.48 0.51
C HIS A 14 16.52 1.79 -0.23
N SER A 15 17.18 2.87 0.18
CA SER A 15 17.05 4.19 -0.45
C SER A 15 17.59 4.22 -1.88
N THR A 16 18.57 3.37 -2.19
CA THR A 16 19.15 3.16 -3.52
C THR A 16 19.05 1.68 -3.87
N LEU A 17 18.46 1.37 -5.02
CA LEU A 17 18.34 0.01 -5.52
C LEU A 17 19.58 -0.39 -6.32
N THR A 18 19.82 -1.70 -6.42
CA THR A 18 20.88 -2.26 -7.26
C THR A 18 20.67 -1.87 -8.72
N SER A 19 21.53 -0.98 -9.23
CA SER A 19 21.55 -0.63 -10.65
C SER A 19 22.08 -1.80 -11.47
N ILE A 20 21.36 -2.13 -12.55
CA ILE A 20 21.78 -3.15 -13.52
C ILE A 20 22.35 -2.43 -14.73
N THR A 21 23.67 -2.33 -14.80
CA THR A 21 24.39 -1.76 -15.94
C THR A 21 24.91 -2.87 -16.86
N GLY A 22 24.87 -2.63 -18.17
CA GLY A 22 25.28 -3.63 -19.17
C GLY A 22 24.33 -4.82 -19.26
N ARG A 23 24.86 -6.03 -19.45
CA ARG A 23 24.04 -7.24 -19.60
C ARG A 23 23.44 -7.65 -18.25
N PRO A 24 22.10 -7.75 -18.12
CA PRO A 24 21.48 -8.18 -16.88
C PRO A 24 21.95 -9.57 -16.48
N THR A 25 22.44 -9.71 -15.25
CA THR A 25 22.73 -11.00 -14.65
C THR A 25 21.52 -11.47 -13.84
N ARG A 26 21.28 -12.78 -13.80
CA ARG A 26 20.21 -13.36 -12.98
C ARG A 26 20.34 -12.95 -11.50
N THR A 27 21.57 -12.85 -11.01
CA THR A 27 21.86 -12.42 -9.64
C THR A 27 21.50 -10.96 -9.40
N GLY A 28 21.81 -10.07 -10.34
CA GLY A 28 21.45 -8.65 -10.26
C GLY A 28 19.94 -8.43 -10.26
N ILE A 29 19.21 -9.10 -11.17
CA ILE A 29 17.74 -9.04 -11.22
C ILE A 29 17.12 -9.52 -9.91
N LYS A 30 17.55 -10.68 -9.41
CA LYS A 30 17.03 -11.23 -8.13
C LYS A 30 17.31 -10.31 -6.94
N ARG A 31 18.46 -9.63 -6.93
CA ARG A 31 18.81 -8.68 -5.87
C ARG A 31 17.90 -7.45 -5.93
N LEU A 32 17.76 -6.84 -7.12
CA LEU A 32 16.86 -5.70 -7.34
C LEU A 32 15.41 -6.03 -6.95
N GLU A 33 14.91 -7.19 -7.37
CA GLU A 33 13.56 -7.64 -6.99
C GLU A 33 13.41 -7.80 -5.47
N LYS A 34 14.44 -8.32 -4.79
CA LYS A 34 14.41 -8.49 -3.34
C LYS A 34 14.39 -7.13 -2.63
N GLU A 35 15.26 -6.20 -3.02
CA GLU A 35 15.32 -4.86 -2.45
C GLU A 35 14.00 -4.11 -2.64
N ASN A 36 13.38 -4.21 -3.82
CA ASN A 36 12.08 -3.61 -4.07
C ASN A 36 10.96 -4.22 -3.20
N LYS A 37 10.96 -5.55 -3.03
CA LYS A 37 10.02 -6.25 -2.14
C LYS A 37 10.22 -5.89 -0.67
N ASP A 38 11.47 -5.73 -0.23
CA ASP A 38 11.79 -5.33 1.14
C ASP A 38 11.28 -3.90 1.41
N ASN A 39 11.45 -2.98 0.46
CA ASN A 39 10.87 -1.62 0.55
C ASN A 39 9.34 -1.64 0.62
N ALA A 40 8.68 -2.45 -0.21
CA ALA A 40 7.23 -2.58 -0.19
C ALA A 40 6.71 -3.16 1.14
N ARG A 41 7.42 -4.15 1.72
CA ARG A 41 7.08 -4.73 3.03
C ARG A 41 7.23 -3.73 4.18
N GLN A 42 8.20 -2.82 4.09
CA GLN A 42 8.48 -1.86 5.16
C GLN A 42 7.34 -0.86 5.37
N ILE A 43 6.63 -0.48 4.31
CA ILE A 43 5.48 0.41 4.44
C ILE A 43 4.32 -0.36 5.04
N HIS A 44 4.05 -0.09 6.32
CA HIS A 44 3.04 -0.79 7.10
C HIS A 44 1.64 -0.70 6.47
N SER A 45 0.89 -1.80 6.54
CA SER A 45 -0.52 -1.90 6.14
C SER A 45 -1.21 -2.92 7.02
N LEU A 46 -2.43 -2.63 7.45
CA LEU A 46 -3.29 -3.56 8.18
C LEU A 46 -4.03 -4.54 7.26
N ARG A 47 -3.92 -4.36 5.93
CA ARG A 47 -4.63 -5.18 4.95
C ARG A 47 -3.99 -6.55 4.77
N GLY A 48 -4.78 -7.49 4.27
CA GLY A 48 -4.39 -8.89 4.20
C GLY A 48 -4.19 -9.45 5.61
N ASN A 49 -2.98 -9.94 5.90
CA ASN A 49 -2.62 -10.46 7.22
C ASN A 49 -1.96 -9.42 8.16
N GLY A 50 -1.86 -8.15 7.74
CA GLY A 50 -1.24 -7.06 8.51
C GLY A 50 0.29 -7.11 8.65
N ASN A 51 0.94 -8.19 8.21
CA ASN A 51 2.36 -8.44 8.42
C ASN A 51 3.21 -8.26 7.15
N GLU A 52 2.56 -8.13 6.00
CA GLU A 52 3.25 -8.06 4.70
C GLU A 52 3.40 -6.64 4.16
N GLY A 53 2.92 -5.62 4.90
CA GLY A 53 2.95 -4.22 4.45
C GLY A 53 2.27 -4.07 3.10
N HIS A 54 2.91 -3.36 2.17
CA HIS A 54 2.42 -3.16 0.80
C HIS A 54 3.04 -4.13 -0.22
N LEU A 55 3.58 -5.27 0.22
CA LEU A 55 4.20 -6.26 -0.68
C LEU A 55 3.29 -6.72 -1.83
N ARG A 56 1.97 -6.65 -1.62
CA ARG A 56 0.96 -6.90 -2.65
C ARG A 56 1.30 -6.23 -4.00
N LEU A 57 1.85 -5.02 -3.97
CA LEU A 57 2.23 -4.23 -5.16
C LEU A 57 3.29 -4.91 -6.04
N CYS A 58 4.08 -5.83 -5.49
CA CYS A 58 5.11 -6.54 -6.24
C CYS A 58 4.60 -7.81 -6.97
N TYR A 59 3.29 -8.09 -6.91
CA TYR A 59 2.65 -9.27 -7.49
C TYR A 59 1.35 -8.88 -8.22
N THR A 60 0.77 -9.81 -8.97
CA THR A 60 -0.65 -9.71 -9.35
C THR A 60 -1.54 -10.08 -8.15
N LEU A 61 -2.79 -9.61 -8.13
CA LEU A 61 -3.72 -9.83 -6.99
C LEU A 61 -3.89 -11.33 -6.69
N ASP A 62 -4.20 -12.10 -7.73
CA ASP A 62 -4.43 -13.54 -7.62
C ASP A 62 -3.18 -14.26 -7.10
N ARG A 63 -2.00 -13.88 -7.60
CA ARG A 63 -0.74 -14.49 -7.17
C ARG A 63 -0.40 -14.15 -5.72
N PHE A 64 -0.71 -12.93 -5.28
CA PHE A 64 -0.50 -12.53 -3.89
C PHE A 64 -1.44 -13.31 -2.98
N ASN A 65 -2.74 -13.33 -3.29
CA ASN A 65 -3.77 -13.97 -2.47
C ASN A 65 -3.69 -15.50 -2.47
N ALA A 66 -3.08 -16.11 -3.49
CA ALA A 66 -2.79 -17.55 -3.50
C ALA A 66 -1.68 -17.98 -2.52
N ARG A 67 -0.96 -17.03 -1.89
CA ARG A 67 0.13 -17.38 -0.96
C ARG A 67 -0.45 -17.88 0.38
N PRO A 68 0.08 -18.98 0.94
CA PRO A 68 -0.46 -19.56 2.18
C PRO A 68 -0.55 -18.58 3.35
N ALA A 69 0.40 -17.65 3.46
CA ALA A 69 0.47 -16.67 4.55
C ALA A 69 -0.67 -15.63 4.54
N VAL A 70 -1.39 -15.46 3.42
CA VAL A 70 -2.50 -14.50 3.27
C VAL A 70 -3.79 -15.16 2.81
N ALA A 71 -3.80 -16.48 2.55
CA ALA A 71 -4.97 -17.20 2.06
C ALA A 71 -6.19 -17.11 3.00
N GLY A 72 -5.97 -17.06 4.32
CA GLY A 72 -7.05 -16.90 5.31
C GLY A 72 -7.55 -15.46 5.48
N THR A 73 -6.80 -14.47 5.00
CA THR A 73 -7.10 -13.04 5.08
C THR A 73 -6.64 -12.38 3.78
N PRO A 74 -7.41 -12.55 2.69
CA PRO A 74 -6.99 -12.08 1.38
C PRO A 74 -6.84 -10.57 1.37
N TRP A 75 -5.84 -10.09 0.63
CA TRP A 75 -5.70 -8.67 0.38
C TRP A 75 -6.79 -8.19 -0.58
N VAL A 76 -7.37 -7.05 -0.26
CA VAL A 76 -8.26 -6.28 -1.15
C VAL A 76 -7.63 -4.91 -1.34
N ASP A 77 -7.42 -4.50 -2.59
CA ASP A 77 -6.83 -3.19 -2.89
C ASP A 77 -7.79 -2.08 -2.38
N PRO A 78 -7.29 -1.02 -1.73
CA PRO A 78 -8.14 0.07 -1.27
C PRO A 78 -8.84 0.75 -2.46
N VAL A 79 -10.11 1.09 -2.28
CA VAL A 79 -10.92 1.83 -3.27
C VAL A 79 -11.12 3.25 -2.75
N HIS A 80 -11.06 4.25 -3.64
CA HIS A 80 -11.30 5.63 -3.26
C HIS A 80 -12.74 5.78 -2.72
N PRO A 81 -12.96 6.26 -1.48
CA PRO A 81 -14.27 6.25 -0.82
C PRO A 81 -15.24 7.34 -1.30
N GLY A 82 -14.97 7.97 -2.45
CA GLY A 82 -15.72 9.12 -2.97
C GLY A 82 -15.26 10.47 -2.40
N THR A 83 -15.92 11.55 -2.81
CA THR A 83 -15.55 12.92 -2.41
C THR A 83 -16.10 13.32 -1.05
N ARG A 84 -17.14 12.65 -0.58
CA ARG A 84 -17.83 12.92 0.69
C ARG A 84 -18.27 11.61 1.33
N PRO A 85 -18.35 11.54 2.67
CA PRO A 85 -18.95 10.40 3.35
C PRO A 85 -20.43 10.29 2.97
N ASP A 86 -20.88 9.06 2.74
CA ASP A 86 -22.30 8.76 2.58
C ASP A 86 -22.98 8.77 3.95
N VAL A 87 -23.97 9.64 4.14
CA VAL A 87 -24.65 9.87 5.41
C VAL A 87 -26.15 9.79 5.15
N PRO A 88 -26.85 8.77 5.65
CA PRO A 88 -28.28 8.62 5.44
C PRO A 88 -29.08 9.67 6.22
N ASP A 89 -30.26 9.98 5.70
CA ASP A 89 -31.21 10.88 6.37
C ASP A 89 -31.60 10.34 7.75
N GLY A 90 -31.65 11.23 8.74
CA GLY A 90 -31.97 10.88 10.12
C GLY A 90 -30.82 10.29 10.94
N ALA A 91 -29.59 10.22 10.39
CA ALA A 91 -28.42 9.82 11.16
C ALA A 91 -28.18 10.75 12.38
N THR A 92 -27.89 10.15 13.52
CA THR A 92 -27.54 10.85 14.76
C THR A 92 -26.12 11.40 14.73
N GLY A 93 -25.82 12.42 15.52
CA GLY A 93 -24.47 13.01 15.61
C GLY A 93 -23.32 11.99 15.81
N PRO A 94 -23.46 11.00 16.74
CA PRO A 94 -22.46 9.94 16.91
C PRO A 94 -22.29 9.05 15.67
N GLN A 95 -23.39 8.72 14.98
CA GLN A 95 -23.33 7.93 13.74
C GLN A 95 -22.59 8.71 12.64
N ILE A 96 -22.90 10.00 12.47
CA ILE A 96 -22.22 10.89 11.52
C ILE A 96 -20.72 10.94 11.80
N THR A 97 -20.34 11.08 13.07
CA THR A 97 -18.92 11.13 13.48
C THR A 97 -18.17 9.85 13.12
N ARG A 98 -18.82 8.69 13.32
CA ARG A 98 -18.25 7.39 12.94
C ARG A 98 -18.09 7.27 11.43
N MET A 99 -19.11 7.65 10.64
CA MET A 99 -19.06 7.60 9.18
C MET A 99 -17.98 8.52 8.59
N VAL A 100 -17.84 9.73 9.13
CA VAL A 100 -16.77 10.66 8.74
C VAL A 100 -15.38 10.08 9.08
N SER A 101 -15.23 9.44 10.24
CA SER A 101 -13.97 8.82 10.65
C SER A 101 -13.60 7.64 9.76
N ALA A 102 -14.57 6.78 9.41
CA ALA A 102 -14.36 5.66 8.49
C ALA A 102 -13.96 6.15 7.10
N HIS A 103 -14.69 7.13 6.55
CA HIS A 103 -14.36 7.72 5.25
C HIS A 103 -12.95 8.32 5.20
N LYS A 104 -12.52 9.00 6.28
CA LYS A 104 -11.15 9.52 6.39
C LYS A 104 -10.12 8.38 6.42
N TYR A 105 -10.38 7.33 7.17
CA TYR A 105 -9.52 6.15 7.23
C TYR A 105 -9.35 5.53 5.84
N ASP A 106 -10.46 5.26 5.14
CA ASP A 106 -10.44 4.68 3.78
C ASP A 106 -9.68 5.58 2.79
N LEU A 107 -9.86 6.90 2.90
CA LEU A 107 -9.15 7.85 2.06
C LEU A 107 -7.64 7.83 2.33
N THR A 108 -7.24 7.73 3.60
CA THR A 108 -5.82 7.64 3.96
C THR A 108 -5.19 6.34 3.49
N GLU A 109 -5.88 5.20 3.60
CA GLU A 109 -5.39 3.92 3.08
C GLU A 109 -5.24 3.95 1.56
N PHE A 110 -6.23 4.52 0.85
CA PHE A 110 -6.17 4.68 -0.60
C PHE A 110 -4.99 5.56 -1.02
N GLN A 111 -4.79 6.70 -0.35
CA GLN A 111 -3.69 7.60 -0.65
C GLN A 111 -2.33 6.97 -0.37
N LEU A 112 -2.21 6.21 0.73
CA LEU A 112 -1.00 5.47 1.09
C LEU A 112 -0.67 4.42 0.04
N PHE A 113 -1.65 3.60 -0.36
CA PHE A 113 -1.45 2.58 -1.38
C PHE A 113 -0.98 3.18 -2.72
N GLN A 114 -1.65 4.25 -3.16
CA GLN A 114 -1.30 4.98 -4.39
C GLN A 114 0.06 5.66 -4.33
N SER A 115 0.44 6.23 -3.18
CA SER A 115 1.75 6.86 -3.03
C SER A 115 2.86 5.82 -3.00
N THR A 116 2.65 4.68 -2.35
CA THR A 116 3.62 3.57 -2.30
C THR A 116 3.82 2.95 -3.67
N GLU A 117 2.75 2.71 -4.44
CA GLU A 117 2.85 2.22 -5.81
C GLU A 117 3.72 3.14 -6.68
N LYS A 118 3.45 4.45 -6.64
CA LYS A 118 4.24 5.44 -7.38
C LYS A 118 5.69 5.54 -6.89
N ALA A 119 5.91 5.40 -5.59
CA ALA A 119 7.24 5.45 -4.98
C ALA A 119 8.12 4.25 -5.43
N LEU A 120 7.54 3.06 -5.52
CA LEU A 120 8.23 1.86 -5.98
C LEU A 120 8.55 1.92 -7.49
N LEU A 121 7.70 2.58 -8.29
CA LEU A 121 7.92 2.73 -9.74
C LEU A 121 8.93 3.82 -10.12
N ARG A 122 9.19 4.80 -9.25
CA ARG A 122 10.11 5.92 -9.53
C ARG A 122 11.60 5.55 -9.35
N LYS A 123 11.89 4.38 -8.79
CA LYS A 123 13.25 3.92 -8.50
C LYS A 123 13.81 3.06 -9.62
#